data_AF-A0A7Y2NLI6-F1
#
_entry.id   AF-A0A7Y2NLI6-F1
#
_cell.length_a   1.000
_cell.length_b   1.000
_cell.length_c   1.000
_cell.angle_alpha   90.00
_cell.angle_beta   90.00
_cell.angle_gamma   90.00
#
_symmetry.space_group_name_H-M   'P 1'
#
loop_
_entity.id
_entity.type
_entity.pdbx_description
1 polymer ?
#
loop_
_entity_poly.entity_id
_entity_poly.type
_entity_poly.pdbx_seq_one_letter_code
_entity_poly.pdbx_strand_id
1 'polypeptide(L)'
;MRPVHLFLFLFLSVSLGFSQDLETQLDNYLAETYSPEKPGATVLISRDGKAVYRKAFGMADLELGVKMKPEHVFEIGSITKQFTAVSILMLEEQGKLSVQDDITKYIPDYPTNGQTISIHHLLNHTSGIKSYTGMERFRKNARVDMTPTELIDFFKNEPMDFEPGEQFLYNNSGYILLGHIIEVVCGISYAEFIEQNIFEPLGMKNSYFGSMTKLIPNRASGYQNRDGYVNAEYLSLTLPYAAGSIMSNVDDLLTWQNAIRDNKLITAESHAKAVNGSE
;
A
#
# COMPACT_ATOMS: atom_id res chain seq x y z
N MET A 1 -37.76 61.92 10.99
CA MET A 1 -36.56 61.51 10.21
C MET A 1 -35.86 60.41 11.00
N ARG A 2 -35.53 59.27 10.36
CA ARG A 2 -34.72 58.17 10.95
C ARG A 2 -33.26 58.64 11.14
N PRO A 3 -32.42 57.92 11.91
CA PRO A 3 -31.71 56.79 11.30
C PRO A 3 -31.70 55.50 12.14
N VAL A 4 -31.67 54.40 11.39
CA VAL A 4 -31.35 53.04 11.79
C VAL A 4 -29.82 52.90 11.81
N HIS A 5 -29.23 52.34 12.86
CA HIS A 5 -27.84 51.88 12.82
C HIS A 5 -27.73 50.38 13.10
N LEU A 6 -27.47 49.70 11.98
CA LEU A 6 -26.99 48.35 11.76
C LEU A 6 -25.66 48.15 12.49
N PHE A 7 -25.56 47.20 13.43
CA PHE A 7 -24.27 46.73 13.92
C PHE A 7 -23.86 45.48 13.13
N LEU A 8 -22.85 45.67 12.29
CA LEU A 8 -22.23 44.67 11.43
C LEU A 8 -21.31 43.77 12.27
N PHE A 9 -21.51 42.46 12.17
CA PHE A 9 -20.58 41.44 12.64
C PHE A 9 -19.25 41.56 11.88
N LEU A 10 -18.12 41.71 12.59
CA LEU A 10 -16.80 41.50 11.99
C LEU A 10 -15.87 40.85 13.02
N PHE A 11 -15.75 39.52 12.95
CA PHE A 11 -14.64 38.78 13.56
C PHE A 11 -14.36 37.55 12.71
N LEU A 12 -13.58 37.71 11.64
CA LEU A 12 -13.00 36.59 10.89
C LEU A 12 -11.85 37.08 10.01
N SER A 13 -10.65 37.23 10.58
CA SER A 13 -9.45 37.54 9.76
C SER A 13 -8.10 37.12 10.36
N VAL A 14 -8.04 36.29 11.41
CA VAL A 14 -6.75 35.93 12.05
C VAL A 14 -6.19 34.57 11.57
N SER A 15 -6.98 33.75 10.87
CA SER A 15 -6.57 32.39 10.47
C SER A 15 -5.80 32.29 9.14
N LEU A 16 -5.75 33.36 8.32
CA LEU A 16 -5.12 33.31 6.99
C LEU A 16 -3.58 33.43 7.03
N GLY A 17 -3.02 34.13 8.02
CA GLY A 17 -1.57 34.39 8.09
C GLY A 17 -0.71 33.16 8.39
N PHE A 18 -1.19 32.27 9.27
CA PHE A 18 -0.43 31.07 9.68
C PHE A 18 -0.41 29.95 8.62
N SER A 19 -1.44 29.86 7.77
CA SER A 19 -1.51 28.82 6.73
C SER A 19 -0.52 29.10 5.59
N GLN A 20 -0.33 30.37 5.23
CA GLN A 20 0.60 30.77 4.17
C GLN A 20 2.06 30.53 4.57
N ASP A 21 2.37 30.69 5.86
CA ASP A 21 3.71 30.45 6.42
C ASP A 21 4.09 28.96 6.35
N LEU A 22 3.19 28.05 6.77
CA LEU A 22 3.44 26.61 6.70
C LEU A 22 3.59 26.10 5.25
N GLU A 23 2.73 26.54 4.33
CA GLU A 23 2.83 26.14 2.93
C GLU A 23 4.16 26.59 2.31
N THR A 24 4.59 27.82 2.60
CA THR A 24 5.87 28.36 2.12
C THR A 24 7.06 27.60 2.71
N GLN A 25 7.01 27.24 3.99
CA GLN A 25 8.04 26.43 4.65
C GLN A 25 8.13 25.03 4.01
N LEU A 26 6.99 24.40 3.74
CA LEU A 26 6.93 23.11 3.04
C LEU A 26 7.47 23.21 1.62
N ASP A 27 7.10 24.25 0.87
CA ASP A 27 7.61 24.48 -0.48
C ASP A 27 9.13 24.62 -0.50
N ASN A 28 9.69 25.43 0.39
CA ASN A 28 11.14 25.63 0.48
C ASN A 28 11.85 24.32 0.82
N TYR A 29 11.37 23.61 1.83
CA TYR A 29 11.95 22.33 2.25
C TYR A 29 11.89 21.26 1.15
N LEU A 30 10.73 21.13 0.48
CA LEU A 30 10.53 20.13 -0.57
C LEU A 30 11.27 20.49 -1.86
N ALA A 31 11.38 21.78 -2.22
CA ALA A 31 12.15 22.22 -3.37
C ALA A 31 13.68 22.02 -3.17
N GLU A 32 14.16 22.19 -1.95
CA GLU A 32 15.55 21.88 -1.59
C GLU A 32 15.82 20.37 -1.65
N THR A 33 14.90 19.57 -1.11
CA THR A 33 15.02 18.10 -1.08
C THR A 33 14.91 17.47 -2.49
N TYR A 34 13.96 17.93 -3.29
CA TYR A 34 13.64 17.40 -4.62
C TYR A 34 13.96 18.43 -5.70
N SER A 35 15.26 18.54 -6.01
CA SER A 35 15.75 19.50 -7.00
C SER A 35 15.07 19.31 -8.37
N PRO A 36 14.83 20.39 -9.15
CA PRO A 36 14.05 20.32 -10.40
C PRO A 36 14.58 19.33 -11.46
N GLU A 37 15.87 19.01 -11.44
CA GLU A 37 16.54 18.15 -12.43
C GLU A 37 16.74 16.70 -11.94
N LYS A 38 16.25 16.37 -10.73
CA LYS A 38 16.41 15.05 -10.09
C LYS A 38 15.06 14.31 -10.05
N PRO A 39 15.05 12.99 -9.77
CA PRO A 39 13.81 12.26 -9.53
C PRO A 39 12.97 12.95 -8.46
N GLY A 40 11.68 13.01 -8.75
CA GLY A 40 10.73 13.80 -8.01
C GLY A 40 9.92 13.03 -6.97
N ALA A 41 9.03 13.78 -6.31
CA ALA A 41 8.02 13.26 -5.41
C ALA A 41 6.70 14.00 -5.59
N THR A 42 5.61 13.33 -5.24
CA THR A 42 4.30 13.95 -5.03
C THR A 42 4.01 13.95 -3.54
N VAL A 43 3.48 15.07 -3.03
CA VAL A 43 3.22 15.27 -1.61
C VAL A 43 1.81 15.81 -1.43
N LEU A 44 1.03 15.11 -0.62
CA LEU A 44 -0.28 15.55 -0.16
C LEU A 44 -0.29 15.53 1.36
N ILE A 45 -0.75 16.62 1.97
CA ILE A 45 -1.02 16.69 3.40
C ILE A 45 -2.52 16.95 3.57
N SER A 46 -3.14 16.18 4.45
CA SER A 46 -4.56 16.35 4.77
C SER A 46 -4.77 16.70 6.23
N ARG A 47 -5.87 17.41 6.51
CA ARG A 47 -6.39 17.66 7.85
C ARG A 47 -7.89 17.38 7.81
N ASP A 48 -8.36 16.58 8.76
CA ASP A 48 -9.77 16.13 8.84
C ASP A 48 -10.26 15.50 7.53
N GLY A 49 -9.36 14.79 6.84
CA GLY A 49 -9.61 14.09 5.57
C GLY A 49 -9.71 14.99 4.35
N LYS A 50 -9.40 16.29 4.47
CA LYS A 50 -9.36 17.24 3.37
C LYS A 50 -7.92 17.60 3.06
N ALA A 51 -7.54 17.58 1.78
CA ALA A 51 -6.24 18.03 1.35
C ALA A 51 -6.05 19.52 1.68
N VAL A 52 -4.99 19.84 2.40
CA VAL A 52 -4.56 21.22 2.71
C VAL A 52 -3.25 21.59 2.01
N TYR A 53 -2.58 20.60 1.44
CA TYR A 53 -1.38 20.75 0.61
C TYR A 53 -1.37 19.64 -0.44
N ARG A 54 -1.08 19.95 -1.70
CA ARG A 54 -0.99 18.99 -2.79
C ARG A 54 -0.07 19.52 -3.89
N LYS A 55 1.19 19.08 -3.88
CA LYS A 55 2.21 19.56 -4.83
C LYS A 55 3.13 18.43 -5.27
N ALA A 56 3.93 18.72 -6.27
CA ALA A 56 4.91 17.83 -6.84
C ALA A 56 6.21 18.57 -7.11
N PHE A 57 7.32 17.87 -6.95
CA PHE A 57 8.67 18.41 -7.07
C PHE A 57 9.55 17.45 -7.88
N GLY A 58 10.59 17.96 -8.51
CA GLY A 58 11.50 17.16 -9.37
C GLY A 58 10.86 16.62 -10.65
N MET A 59 11.41 15.54 -11.18
CA MET A 59 11.04 14.91 -12.44
C MET A 59 10.35 13.56 -12.24
N ALA A 60 9.29 13.32 -13.00
CA ALA A 60 8.67 12.01 -13.16
C ALA A 60 9.44 11.12 -14.14
N ASP A 61 10.14 11.73 -15.10
CA ASP A 61 11.00 11.06 -16.06
C ASP A 61 12.20 11.94 -16.38
N LEU A 62 13.40 11.45 -16.08
CA LEU A 62 14.67 12.15 -16.31
C LEU A 62 15.05 12.15 -17.79
N GLU A 63 14.85 11.04 -18.50
CA GLU A 63 15.26 10.90 -19.90
C GLU A 63 14.49 11.84 -20.82
N LEU A 64 13.21 12.07 -20.53
CA LEU A 64 12.31 12.92 -21.30
C LEU A 64 12.12 14.31 -20.68
N GLY A 65 12.70 14.57 -19.50
CA GLY A 65 12.55 15.83 -18.79
C GLY A 65 11.10 16.13 -18.37
N VAL A 66 10.33 15.10 -18.03
CA VAL A 66 8.93 15.23 -17.63
C VAL A 66 8.89 15.67 -16.17
N LYS A 67 8.37 16.88 -15.93
CA LYS A 67 8.16 17.40 -14.57
C LYS A 67 7.12 16.58 -13.82
N MET A 68 7.38 16.37 -12.54
CA MET A 68 6.42 15.71 -11.65
C MET A 68 5.13 16.54 -11.53
N LYS A 69 4.01 15.82 -11.41
CA LYS A 69 2.66 16.36 -11.15
C LYS A 69 2.00 15.48 -10.09
N PRO A 70 1.13 16.02 -9.21
CA PRO A 70 0.52 15.22 -8.15
C PRO A 70 -0.30 14.02 -8.64
N GLU A 71 -0.75 14.04 -9.89
CA GLU A 71 -1.52 12.96 -10.52
C GLU A 71 -0.65 11.75 -10.93
N HIS A 72 0.68 11.84 -10.82
CA HIS A 72 1.55 10.72 -11.17
C HIS A 72 1.29 9.50 -10.29
N VAL A 73 1.35 8.34 -10.92
CA VAL A 73 1.12 7.03 -10.32
C VAL A 73 2.46 6.38 -10.03
N PHE A 74 2.58 5.82 -8.83
CA PHE A 74 3.78 5.20 -8.30
C PHE A 74 3.49 3.76 -7.87
N GLU A 75 4.51 2.92 -7.95
CA GLU A 75 4.54 1.65 -7.21
C GLU A 75 4.59 1.96 -5.71
N ILE A 76 3.52 1.67 -4.97
CA ILE A 76 3.42 2.03 -3.54
C ILE A 76 4.09 0.99 -2.64
N GLY A 77 4.61 -0.09 -3.22
CA GLY A 77 5.30 -1.15 -2.52
C GLY A 77 4.47 -1.67 -1.36
N SER A 78 5.11 -1.80 -0.20
CA SER A 78 4.52 -2.44 0.98
C SER A 78 3.30 -1.74 1.60
N ILE A 79 2.92 -0.54 1.15
CA ILE A 79 1.61 0.03 1.48
C ILE A 79 0.47 -0.92 1.01
N THR A 80 0.72 -1.69 -0.04
CA THR A 80 -0.17 -2.79 -0.53
C THR A 80 -0.66 -3.70 0.60
N LYS A 81 0.17 -3.97 1.62
CA LYS A 81 -0.18 -4.86 2.73
C LYS A 81 -1.42 -4.40 3.50
N GLN A 82 -1.66 -3.10 3.58
CA GLN A 82 -2.88 -2.58 4.23
C GLN A 82 -4.15 -3.02 3.47
N PHE A 83 -4.10 -3.00 2.14
CA PHE A 83 -5.21 -3.46 1.29
C PHE A 83 -5.47 -4.96 1.47
N THR A 84 -4.40 -5.76 1.52
CA THR A 84 -4.48 -7.20 1.79
C THR A 84 -5.05 -7.49 3.18
N ALA A 85 -4.57 -6.80 4.22
CA ALA A 85 -5.05 -7.01 5.59
C ALA A 85 -6.53 -6.66 5.73
N VAL A 86 -6.97 -5.53 5.16
CA VAL A 86 -8.38 -5.13 5.14
C VAL A 86 -9.22 -6.14 4.36
N SER A 87 -8.72 -6.66 3.24
CA SER A 87 -9.41 -7.71 2.47
C SER A 87 -9.65 -8.97 3.30
N ILE A 88 -8.66 -9.40 4.09
CA ILE A 88 -8.81 -10.56 4.99
C ILE A 88 -9.88 -10.29 6.05
N LEU A 89 -9.87 -9.08 6.65
CA LEU A 89 -10.88 -8.71 7.65
C LEU A 89 -12.29 -8.57 7.05
N MET A 90 -12.42 -8.09 5.81
CA MET A 90 -13.70 -8.09 5.10
C MET A 90 -14.22 -9.53 4.92
N LEU A 91 -13.35 -10.49 4.64
CA LEU A 91 -13.73 -11.90 4.50
C LEU A 91 -14.05 -12.55 5.85
N GLU A 92 -13.37 -12.14 6.94
CA GLU A 92 -13.71 -12.54 8.30
C GLU A 92 -15.12 -12.07 8.68
N GLU A 93 -15.44 -10.79 8.44
CA GLU A 93 -16.78 -10.23 8.71
C GLU A 93 -17.89 -10.91 7.91
N GLN A 94 -17.57 -11.40 6.71
CA GLN A 94 -18.47 -12.20 5.88
C GLN A 94 -18.61 -13.65 6.34
N GLY A 95 -17.89 -14.07 7.39
CA GLY A 95 -17.87 -15.44 7.91
C GLY A 95 -17.22 -16.45 6.96
N LYS A 96 -16.42 -15.99 5.98
CA LYS A 96 -15.78 -16.86 4.99
C LYS A 96 -14.45 -17.46 5.48
N LEU A 97 -13.81 -16.78 6.42
CA LEU A 97 -12.60 -17.23 7.11
C LEU A 97 -12.60 -16.70 8.55
N SER A 98 -11.68 -17.20 9.36
CA SER A 98 -11.29 -16.62 10.64
C SER A 98 -9.81 -16.28 10.60
N VAL A 99 -9.37 -15.17 11.20
CA VAL A 99 -7.92 -14.91 11.34
C VAL A 99 -7.21 -15.97 12.19
N GLN A 100 -7.96 -16.76 12.96
CA GLN A 100 -7.42 -17.87 13.75
C GLN A 100 -7.39 -19.20 12.99
N ASP A 101 -7.89 -19.25 11.75
CA ASP A 101 -7.79 -20.46 10.92
C ASP A 101 -6.32 -20.78 10.63
N ASP A 102 -5.97 -22.06 10.72
CA ASP A 102 -4.68 -22.58 10.24
C ASP A 102 -4.61 -22.47 8.71
N ILE A 103 -3.46 -22.04 8.18
CA ILE A 103 -3.26 -21.82 6.75
C ILE A 103 -3.46 -23.10 5.92
N THR A 104 -3.26 -24.29 6.50
CA THR A 104 -3.43 -25.58 5.81
C THR A 104 -4.88 -25.87 5.44
N LYS A 105 -5.84 -25.17 6.05
CA LYS A 105 -7.25 -25.16 5.60
C LYS A 105 -7.39 -24.63 4.17
N TYR A 106 -6.50 -23.73 3.76
CA TYR A 106 -6.52 -23.06 2.45
C TYR A 106 -5.36 -23.50 1.54
N ILE A 107 -4.27 -24.00 2.13
CA ILE A 107 -3.04 -24.42 1.45
C ILE A 107 -2.62 -25.79 1.99
N PRO A 108 -3.32 -26.88 1.63
CA PRO A 108 -3.21 -28.17 2.33
C PRO A 108 -1.84 -28.85 2.27
N ASP A 109 -1.02 -28.49 1.29
CA ASP A 109 0.31 -29.05 1.06
C ASP A 109 1.45 -28.18 1.61
N TYR A 110 1.13 -27.11 2.35
CA TYR A 110 2.15 -26.27 2.96
C TYR A 110 2.91 -27.04 4.07
N PRO A 111 4.26 -27.14 4.01
CA PRO A 111 5.02 -27.95 4.95
C PRO A 111 5.21 -27.21 6.28
N THR A 112 4.25 -27.33 7.19
CA THR A 112 4.29 -26.65 8.49
C THR A 112 5.29 -27.24 9.48
N ASN A 113 5.88 -28.40 9.17
CA ASN A 113 6.80 -29.13 10.04
C ASN A 113 6.22 -29.38 11.45
N GLY A 114 4.90 -29.61 11.54
CA GLY A 114 4.20 -29.88 12.80
C GLY A 114 3.76 -28.63 13.56
N GLN A 115 4.08 -27.43 13.07
CA GLN A 115 3.63 -26.17 13.66
C GLN A 115 2.21 -25.80 13.20
N THR A 116 1.48 -25.07 14.02
CA THR A 116 0.20 -24.45 13.65
C THR A 116 0.46 -23.00 13.24
N ILE A 117 0.13 -22.63 12.00
CA ILE A 117 0.36 -21.28 11.49
C ILE A 117 -1.01 -20.69 11.18
N SER A 118 -1.44 -19.69 11.95
CA SER A 118 -2.72 -19.01 11.70
C SER A 118 -2.57 -17.87 10.69
N ILE A 119 -3.69 -17.45 10.10
CA ILE A 119 -3.78 -16.23 9.30
C ILE A 119 -3.31 -15.00 10.11
N HIS A 120 -3.60 -14.95 11.41
CA HIS A 120 -3.16 -13.91 12.32
C HIS A 120 -1.63 -13.80 12.35
N HIS A 121 -0.92 -14.93 12.44
CA HIS A 121 0.55 -14.95 12.37
C HIS A 121 1.11 -14.41 11.04
N LEU A 122 0.37 -14.55 9.94
CA LEU A 122 0.77 -13.98 8.66
C LEU A 122 0.59 -12.45 8.66
N LEU A 123 -0.55 -11.96 9.16
CA LEU A 123 -0.92 -10.54 9.18
C LEU A 123 0.05 -9.70 10.03
N ASN A 124 0.43 -10.22 11.20
CA ASN A 124 1.24 -9.52 12.20
C ASN A 124 2.76 -9.78 12.08
N HIS A 125 3.19 -10.53 11.05
CA HIS A 125 4.59 -10.92 10.82
C HIS A 125 5.23 -11.79 11.91
N THR A 126 4.46 -12.66 12.58
CA THR A 126 4.96 -13.61 13.59
C THR A 126 4.89 -15.07 13.13
N SER A 127 4.83 -15.35 11.83
CA SER A 127 4.65 -16.72 11.32
C SER A 127 5.88 -17.61 11.37
N GLY A 128 7.09 -17.05 11.51
CA GLY A 128 8.34 -17.81 11.41
C GLY A 128 8.68 -18.28 9.99
N ILE A 129 7.83 -18.03 8.99
CA ILE A 129 8.07 -18.44 7.59
C ILE A 129 9.26 -17.69 7.00
N LYS A 130 10.07 -18.34 6.17
CA LYS A 130 11.16 -17.66 5.46
C LYS A 130 10.62 -16.62 4.48
N SER A 131 11.03 -15.36 4.61
CA SER A 131 10.67 -14.33 3.62
C SER A 131 11.46 -14.51 2.31
N TYR A 132 10.76 -14.72 1.20
CA TYR A 132 11.39 -15.04 -0.09
C TYR A 132 12.34 -13.95 -0.59
N THR A 133 12.06 -12.69 -0.24
CA THR A 133 12.89 -11.53 -0.58
C THR A 133 14.28 -11.56 0.07
N GLY A 134 14.46 -12.31 1.15
CA GLY A 134 15.75 -12.50 1.83
C GLY A 134 16.59 -13.64 1.26
N MET A 135 16.03 -14.43 0.32
CA MET A 135 16.72 -15.58 -0.24
C MET A 135 17.66 -15.16 -1.37
N GLU A 136 18.89 -15.67 -1.38
CA GLU A 136 19.89 -15.31 -2.41
C GLU A 136 19.37 -15.57 -3.84
N ARG A 137 18.64 -16.67 -4.03
CA ARG A 137 18.07 -17.05 -5.32
C ARG A 137 16.95 -16.13 -5.81
N PHE A 138 16.37 -15.27 -4.97
CA PHE A 138 15.31 -14.34 -5.39
C PHE A 138 15.80 -13.34 -6.42
N ARG A 139 16.99 -12.75 -6.23
CA ARG A 139 17.55 -11.75 -7.16
C ARG A 139 17.70 -12.29 -8.59
N LYS A 140 18.00 -13.58 -8.73
CA LYS A 140 18.14 -14.24 -10.04
C LYS A 140 16.79 -14.41 -10.76
N ASN A 141 15.68 -14.35 -10.03
CA ASN A 141 14.33 -14.53 -10.54
C ASN A 141 13.53 -13.23 -10.61
N ALA A 142 14.13 -12.06 -10.33
CA ALA A 142 13.42 -10.78 -10.26
C ALA A 142 12.65 -10.40 -11.56
N ARG A 143 13.03 -10.97 -12.71
CA ARG A 143 12.39 -10.76 -14.01
C ARG A 143 11.41 -11.85 -14.43
N VAL A 144 11.27 -12.91 -13.64
CA VAL A 144 10.43 -14.07 -13.96
C VAL A 144 9.03 -13.82 -13.42
N ASP A 145 8.03 -13.90 -14.29
CA ASP A 145 6.64 -13.88 -13.86
C ASP A 145 6.31 -15.22 -13.18
N MET A 146 5.68 -15.18 -12.01
CA MET A 146 5.24 -16.35 -11.27
C MET A 146 3.77 -16.21 -10.87
N THR A 147 3.00 -17.26 -11.03
CA THR A 147 1.68 -17.38 -10.40
C THR A 147 1.83 -17.42 -8.88
N PRO A 148 0.76 -17.10 -8.11
CA PRO A 148 0.80 -17.20 -6.65
C PRO A 148 1.27 -18.57 -6.16
N THR A 149 0.83 -19.67 -6.79
CA THR A 149 1.25 -21.03 -6.44
C THR A 149 2.72 -21.31 -6.75
N GLU A 150 3.24 -20.87 -7.91
CA GLU A 150 4.67 -21.00 -8.22
C GLU A 150 5.54 -20.19 -7.26
N LEU A 151 5.09 -19.00 -6.86
CA LEU A 151 5.78 -18.17 -5.88
C LEU A 151 5.74 -18.80 -4.48
N ILE A 152 4.63 -19.44 -4.09
CA ILE A 152 4.56 -20.22 -2.85
C ILE A 152 5.52 -21.41 -2.91
N ASP A 153 5.52 -22.18 -3.99
CA ASP A 153 6.44 -23.30 -4.20
C ASP A 153 7.92 -22.87 -4.12
N PHE A 154 8.22 -21.64 -4.54
CA PHE A 154 9.56 -21.09 -4.49
C PHE A 154 10.12 -20.97 -3.05
N PHE A 155 9.28 -20.73 -2.04
CA PHE A 155 9.73 -20.54 -0.65
C PHE A 155 9.19 -21.57 0.35
N LYS A 156 8.12 -22.31 0.04
CA LYS A 156 7.40 -23.11 1.05
C LYS A 156 8.27 -24.15 1.76
N ASN A 157 9.29 -24.68 1.09
CA ASN A 157 10.19 -25.71 1.63
C ASN A 157 11.42 -25.14 2.37
N GLU A 158 11.53 -23.81 2.51
CA GLU A 158 12.61 -23.23 3.31
C GLU A 158 12.40 -23.52 4.81
N PRO A 159 13.48 -23.73 5.58
CA PRO A 159 13.38 -23.83 7.03
C PRO A 159 12.70 -22.59 7.62
N MET A 160 11.86 -22.81 8.62
CA MET A 160 11.32 -21.71 9.42
C MET A 160 12.44 -21.00 10.19
N ASP A 161 12.34 -19.69 10.30
CA ASP A 161 13.31 -18.87 11.02
C ASP A 161 13.09 -18.95 12.55
N PHE A 162 11.84 -19.20 13.01
CA PHE A 162 11.43 -19.37 14.42
C PHE A 162 10.03 -20.00 14.51
N GLU A 163 9.55 -20.34 15.71
CA GLU A 163 8.19 -20.91 15.89
C GLU A 163 7.08 -19.84 15.76
N PRO A 164 5.89 -20.18 15.23
CA PRO A 164 4.81 -19.20 15.10
C PRO A 164 4.43 -18.52 16.43
N GLY A 165 4.35 -17.20 16.41
CA GLY A 165 4.01 -16.37 17.57
C GLY A 165 5.20 -16.01 18.48
N GLU A 166 6.38 -16.60 18.27
CA GLU A 166 7.52 -16.39 19.15
C GLU A 166 8.13 -14.98 19.01
N GLN A 167 8.23 -14.48 17.77
CA GLN A 167 8.97 -13.26 17.45
C GLN A 167 8.31 -12.49 16.30
N PHE A 168 8.58 -11.19 16.21
CA PHE A 168 8.25 -10.38 15.05
C PHE A 168 9.41 -10.39 14.05
N LEU A 169 9.13 -10.78 12.80
CA LEU A 169 10.06 -10.63 11.68
C LEU A 169 9.29 -10.28 10.41
N TYR A 170 9.51 -9.06 9.89
CA TYR A 170 8.84 -8.56 8.70
C TYR A 170 8.89 -9.57 7.54
N ASN A 171 7.72 -9.90 6.98
CA ASN A 171 7.58 -11.06 6.12
C ASN A 171 6.76 -10.78 4.86
N ASN A 172 7.37 -10.93 3.69
CA ASN A 172 6.65 -10.82 2.42
C ASN A 172 5.95 -12.13 2.05
N SER A 173 6.56 -13.29 2.33
CA SER A 173 5.97 -14.62 2.05
C SER A 173 4.61 -14.78 2.72
N GLY A 174 4.45 -14.31 3.96
CA GLY A 174 3.16 -14.34 4.66
C GLY A 174 2.07 -13.58 3.91
N TYR A 175 2.39 -12.43 3.31
CA TYR A 175 1.44 -11.68 2.50
C TYR A 175 1.18 -12.31 1.13
N ILE A 176 2.11 -13.10 0.58
CA ILE A 176 1.83 -13.94 -0.60
C ILE A 176 0.77 -14.98 -0.25
N LEU A 177 0.93 -15.66 0.90
CA LEU A 177 -0.06 -16.63 1.38
C LEU A 177 -1.42 -15.97 1.64
N LEU A 178 -1.47 -14.80 2.27
CA LEU A 178 -2.73 -14.06 2.47
C LEU A 178 -3.42 -13.73 1.14
N GLY A 179 -2.67 -13.27 0.14
CA GLY A 179 -3.21 -13.03 -1.20
C GLY A 179 -3.79 -14.30 -1.82
N HIS A 180 -3.09 -15.43 -1.71
CA HIS A 180 -3.58 -16.71 -2.23
C HIS A 180 -4.82 -17.23 -1.46
N ILE A 181 -4.88 -17.02 -0.14
CA ILE A 181 -6.05 -17.35 0.67
C ILE A 181 -7.29 -16.57 0.20
N ILE A 182 -7.13 -15.28 -0.13
CA ILE A 182 -8.20 -14.47 -0.73
C ILE A 182 -8.70 -15.12 -2.02
N GLU A 183 -7.79 -15.57 -2.89
CA GLU A 183 -8.16 -16.23 -4.15
C GLU A 183 -8.91 -17.54 -3.93
N VAL A 184 -8.43 -18.39 -3.02
CA VAL A 184 -9.07 -19.68 -2.67
C VAL A 184 -10.48 -19.45 -2.11
N VAL A 185 -10.64 -18.47 -1.21
CA VAL A 185 -11.91 -18.19 -0.55
C VAL A 185 -12.92 -17.55 -1.51
N CYS A 186 -12.46 -16.73 -2.45
CA CYS A 186 -13.35 -15.95 -3.33
C CYS A 186 -13.57 -16.58 -4.71
N GLY A 187 -12.67 -17.45 -5.17
CA GLY A 187 -12.71 -18.04 -6.50
C GLY A 187 -12.38 -17.05 -7.64
N ILE A 188 -11.77 -15.91 -7.31
CA ILE A 188 -11.32 -14.88 -8.26
C ILE A 188 -9.88 -14.49 -7.93
N SER A 189 -9.16 -13.86 -8.86
CA SER A 189 -7.79 -13.42 -8.59
C SER A 189 -7.75 -12.31 -7.54
N TYR A 190 -6.62 -12.18 -6.84
CA TYR A 190 -6.43 -11.10 -5.86
C TYR A 190 -6.56 -9.72 -6.51
N ALA A 191 -6.05 -9.56 -7.74
CA ALA A 191 -6.19 -8.32 -8.50
C ALA A 191 -7.67 -7.96 -8.75
N GLU A 192 -8.48 -8.93 -9.16
CA GLU A 192 -9.93 -8.73 -9.35
C GLU A 192 -10.64 -8.44 -8.03
N PHE A 193 -10.25 -9.12 -6.94
CA PHE A 193 -10.82 -8.86 -5.62
C PHE A 193 -10.59 -7.41 -5.18
N ILE A 194 -9.35 -6.92 -5.27
CA ILE A 194 -8.99 -5.55 -4.88
C ILE A 194 -9.73 -4.52 -5.75
N GLU A 195 -9.82 -4.75 -7.05
CA GLU A 195 -10.56 -3.88 -7.97
C GLU A 195 -12.03 -3.77 -7.54
N GLN A 196 -12.73 -4.90 -7.44
CA GLN A 196 -14.18 -4.95 -7.21
C GLN A 196 -14.59 -4.55 -5.79
N ASN A 197 -13.74 -4.82 -4.80
CA ASN A 197 -14.10 -4.65 -3.39
C ASN A 197 -13.47 -3.43 -2.72
N ILE A 198 -12.45 -2.81 -3.34
CA ILE A 198 -11.78 -1.63 -2.80
C ILE A 198 -11.75 -0.48 -3.80
N PHE A 199 -11.13 -0.67 -4.97
CA PHE A 199 -10.90 0.47 -5.87
C PHE A 199 -12.19 1.01 -6.47
N GLU A 200 -13.07 0.15 -7.01
CA GLU A 200 -14.35 0.58 -7.57
C GLU A 200 -15.29 1.18 -6.51
N PRO A 201 -15.53 0.55 -5.33
CA PRO A 201 -16.44 1.10 -4.33
C PRO A 201 -15.95 2.41 -3.71
N LEU A 202 -14.63 2.61 -3.61
CA LEU A 202 -14.05 3.86 -3.11
C LEU A 202 -13.85 4.92 -4.19
N GLY A 203 -13.96 4.55 -5.48
CA GLY A 203 -13.70 5.46 -6.60
C GLY A 203 -12.22 5.81 -6.77
N MET A 204 -11.31 4.89 -6.42
CA MET A 204 -9.86 5.04 -6.57
C MET A 204 -9.43 4.80 -8.02
N LYS A 205 -9.68 5.79 -8.90
CA LYS A 205 -9.52 5.67 -10.36
C LYS A 205 -8.08 5.71 -10.88
N ASN A 206 -7.13 6.01 -10.01
CA ASN A 206 -5.70 6.06 -10.33
C ASN A 206 -4.91 4.99 -9.57
N SER A 207 -5.61 3.95 -9.11
CA SER A 207 -5.06 2.80 -8.42
C SER A 207 -5.23 1.56 -9.26
N TYR A 208 -4.19 0.73 -9.29
CA TYR A 208 -4.12 -0.41 -10.18
C TYR A 208 -3.41 -1.56 -9.48
N PHE A 209 -3.79 -2.79 -9.81
CA PHE A 209 -2.83 -3.87 -9.66
C PHE A 209 -1.70 -3.67 -10.69
N GLY A 210 -0.50 -3.44 -10.19
CA GLY A 210 0.65 -3.00 -10.96
C GLY A 210 1.08 -4.00 -12.03
N SER A 211 1.57 -3.45 -13.15
CA SER A 211 2.09 -4.24 -14.26
C SER A 211 3.26 -3.52 -14.93
N MET A 212 4.25 -4.29 -15.38
CA MET A 212 5.36 -3.76 -16.18
C MET A 212 5.05 -3.72 -17.69
N THR A 213 3.95 -4.33 -18.13
CA THR A 213 3.60 -4.48 -19.55
C THR A 213 2.34 -3.73 -19.95
N LYS A 214 1.45 -3.41 -18.99
CA LYS A 214 0.26 -2.60 -19.25
C LYS A 214 0.60 -1.11 -19.27
N LEU A 215 -0.16 -0.37 -20.08
CA LEU A 215 -0.11 1.09 -20.09
C LEU A 215 -0.83 1.62 -18.85
N ILE A 216 -0.12 2.41 -18.04
CA ILE A 216 -0.65 3.03 -16.83
C ILE A 216 -0.54 4.55 -17.01
N PRO A 217 -1.66 5.27 -17.14
CA PRO A 217 -1.64 6.72 -17.27
C PRO A 217 -0.90 7.39 -16.12
N ASN A 218 -0.09 8.40 -16.44
CA ASN A 218 0.73 9.16 -15.50
C ASN A 218 1.72 8.31 -14.66
N ARG A 219 2.11 7.11 -15.10
CA ARG A 219 3.15 6.34 -14.41
C ARG A 219 4.46 7.14 -14.34
N ALA A 220 5.00 7.31 -13.14
CA ALA A 220 6.34 7.85 -12.94
C ALA A 220 7.41 6.77 -13.15
N SER A 221 8.55 7.16 -13.71
CA SER A 221 9.72 6.31 -13.89
C SER A 221 10.48 6.16 -12.56
N GLY A 222 10.90 4.93 -12.25
CA GLY A 222 11.68 4.61 -11.05
C GLY A 222 13.18 4.77 -11.28
N TYR A 223 13.91 5.29 -10.30
CA TYR A 223 15.36 5.51 -10.37
C TYR A 223 16.08 4.98 -9.12
N GLN A 224 17.33 4.56 -9.30
CA GLN A 224 18.27 4.26 -8.22
C GLN A 224 19.41 5.27 -8.26
N ASN A 225 19.84 5.75 -7.09
CA ASN A 225 21.02 6.60 -6.99
C ASN A 225 22.23 5.74 -6.60
N ARG A 226 23.15 5.54 -7.54
CA ARG A 226 24.45 4.87 -7.30
C ARG A 226 25.56 5.92 -7.45
N ASP A 227 26.27 5.93 -8.58
CA ASP A 227 27.23 6.98 -8.96
C ASP A 227 26.57 8.09 -9.82
N GLY A 228 25.29 8.31 -9.57
CA GLY A 228 24.36 9.01 -10.46
C GLY A 228 23.02 8.28 -10.53
N TYR A 229 21.99 8.95 -11.05
CA TYR A 229 20.69 8.33 -11.24
C TYR A 229 20.72 7.40 -12.45
N VAL A 230 20.32 6.15 -12.22
CA VAL A 230 20.06 5.15 -13.27
C VAL A 230 18.63 4.65 -13.10
N ASN A 231 18.03 4.12 -14.17
CA ASN A 231 16.71 3.50 -14.09
C ASN A 231 16.71 2.38 -13.04
N ALA A 232 15.59 2.28 -12.32
CA ALA A 232 15.36 1.17 -11.41
C ALA A 232 15.41 -0.16 -12.19
N GLU A 233 16.00 -1.17 -11.56
CA GLU A 233 16.03 -2.52 -12.12
C GLU A 233 14.61 -3.05 -12.30
N TYR A 234 14.38 -3.78 -13.40
CA TYR A 234 13.11 -4.42 -13.66
C TYR A 234 12.79 -5.45 -12.58
N LEU A 235 11.59 -5.34 -12.01
CA LEU A 235 10.99 -6.32 -11.12
C LEU A 235 9.64 -6.73 -11.70
N SER A 236 9.42 -8.04 -11.88
CA SER A 236 8.09 -8.54 -12.19
C SER A 236 7.16 -8.25 -11.02
N LEU A 237 6.07 -7.53 -11.28
CA LEU A 237 5.06 -7.22 -10.27
C LEU A 237 4.16 -8.41 -9.93
N THR A 238 4.43 -9.58 -10.50
CA THR A 238 3.88 -10.84 -9.98
C THR A 238 4.61 -11.30 -8.72
N LEU A 239 5.82 -10.81 -8.45
CA LEU A 239 6.63 -11.26 -7.31
C LEU A 239 6.28 -10.54 -6.00
N PRO A 240 6.10 -9.20 -5.94
CA PRO A 240 5.58 -8.56 -4.74
C PRO A 240 4.11 -8.91 -4.49
N TYR A 241 3.31 -9.12 -5.54
CA TYR A 241 1.90 -9.54 -5.49
C TYR A 241 1.11 -8.82 -4.39
N ALA A 242 0.37 -9.54 -3.53
CA ALA A 242 -0.38 -9.02 -2.39
C ALA A 242 0.50 -8.44 -1.26
N ALA A 243 1.82 -8.55 -1.36
CA ALA A 243 2.75 -7.89 -0.45
C ALA A 243 3.21 -6.52 -0.95
N GLY A 244 3.06 -6.18 -2.24
CA GLY A 244 3.70 -4.97 -2.77
C GLY A 244 3.33 -4.45 -4.15
N SER A 245 2.39 -5.06 -4.88
CA SER A 245 2.19 -4.75 -6.31
C SER A 245 1.14 -3.70 -6.63
N ILE A 246 0.51 -3.05 -5.64
CA ILE A 246 -0.40 -1.94 -5.96
C ILE A 246 0.40 -0.76 -6.50
N MET A 247 -0.17 -0.09 -7.50
CA MET A 247 0.22 1.25 -7.91
C MET A 247 -0.91 2.22 -7.55
N SER A 248 -0.55 3.44 -7.15
CA SER A 248 -1.55 4.46 -6.79
C SER A 248 -0.94 5.87 -6.88
N ASN A 249 -1.75 6.89 -6.64
CA ASN A 249 -1.32 8.27 -6.49
C ASN A 249 -1.76 8.83 -5.13
N VAL A 250 -1.31 10.05 -4.81
CA VAL A 250 -1.60 10.66 -3.50
C VAL A 250 -3.09 10.94 -3.25
N ASP A 251 -3.89 11.16 -4.29
CA ASP A 251 -5.34 11.46 -4.15
C ASP A 251 -6.13 10.20 -3.80
N ASP A 252 -5.83 9.09 -4.47
CA ASP A 252 -6.42 7.80 -4.18
C ASP A 252 -5.95 7.28 -2.82
N LEU A 253 -4.69 7.49 -2.44
CA LEU A 253 -4.21 7.15 -1.09
C LEU A 253 -4.89 8.00 0.00
N LEU A 254 -5.24 9.26 -0.26
CA LEU A 254 -6.09 10.03 0.66
C LEU A 254 -7.51 9.43 0.74
N THR A 255 -8.07 8.99 -0.39
CA THR A 255 -9.37 8.31 -0.44
C THR A 255 -9.35 7.02 0.40
N TRP A 256 -8.31 6.21 0.24
CA TRP A 256 -8.04 5.02 1.06
C TRP A 256 -7.95 5.38 2.55
N GLN A 257 -7.11 6.35 2.92
CA GLN A 257 -6.93 6.77 4.31
C GLN A 257 -8.24 7.22 4.96
N ASN A 258 -9.06 7.97 4.22
CA ASN A 258 -10.38 8.40 4.68
C ASN A 258 -11.34 7.22 4.84
N ALA A 259 -11.31 6.25 3.93
CA ALA A 259 -12.15 5.06 4.02
C ALA A 259 -11.83 4.20 5.25
N ILE A 260 -10.54 4.07 5.60
CA ILE A 260 -10.09 3.38 6.81
C ILE A 260 -10.52 4.13 8.06
N ARG A 261 -10.23 5.44 8.14
CA ARG A 261 -10.64 6.28 9.28
C ARG A 261 -12.15 6.22 9.53
N ASP A 262 -12.93 6.24 8.46
CA ASP A 262 -14.39 6.30 8.53
C ASP A 262 -15.03 4.89 8.60
N ASN A 263 -14.23 3.82 8.73
CA ASN A 263 -14.70 2.42 8.79
C ASN A 263 -15.65 2.04 7.63
N LYS A 264 -15.32 2.48 6.41
CA LYS A 264 -16.20 2.28 5.23
C LYS A 264 -16.22 0.85 4.72
N LEU A 265 -15.13 0.11 4.88
CA LEU A 265 -14.94 -1.23 4.31
C LEU A 265 -15.06 -2.34 5.35
N ILE A 266 -14.69 -2.05 6.59
CA ILE A 266 -14.72 -2.98 7.73
C ILE A 266 -15.29 -2.25 8.94
N THR A 267 -15.85 -2.99 9.88
CA THR A 267 -16.37 -2.44 11.14
C THR A 267 -15.27 -1.80 11.98
N ALA A 268 -15.66 -0.92 12.92
CA ALA A 268 -14.74 -0.32 13.87
C ALA A 268 -14.01 -1.35 14.73
N GLU A 269 -14.64 -2.50 15.01
CA GLU A 269 -14.03 -3.61 15.75
C GLU A 269 -12.90 -4.25 14.95
N SER A 270 -13.15 -4.63 13.69
CA SER A 270 -12.11 -5.17 12.80
C SER A 270 -11.01 -4.17 12.53
N HIS A 271 -11.33 -2.88 12.38
CA HIS A 271 -10.30 -1.85 12.25
C HIS A 271 -9.44 -1.74 13.51
N ALA A 272 -10.02 -1.83 14.71
CA ALA A 272 -9.25 -1.89 15.95
C ALA A 272 -8.32 -3.11 15.99
N LYS A 273 -8.75 -4.29 15.51
CA LYS A 273 -7.87 -5.46 15.33
C LYS A 273 -6.71 -5.17 14.37
N ALA A 274 -6.97 -4.49 13.24
CA ALA A 274 -5.96 -4.17 12.25
C ALA A 274 -4.84 -3.25 12.79
N VAL A 275 -5.18 -2.34 13.69
CA VAL A 275 -4.25 -1.34 14.25
C VAL A 275 -3.55 -1.85 15.50
N ASN A 276 -4.28 -2.56 16.37
CA ASN A 276 -3.78 -2.96 17.69
C ASN A 276 -3.36 -4.42 17.77
N GLY A 277 -3.65 -5.21 16.72
CA GLY A 277 -3.60 -6.67 16.76
C GLY A 277 -4.90 -7.27 17.29
N SER A 278 -5.11 -8.56 17.01
CA SER A 278 -6.08 -9.40 17.71
C SER A 278 -5.34 -10.26 18.73
N GLU A 279 -5.91 -10.44 19.93
CA GLU A 279 -5.47 -11.51 20.83
C GLU A 279 -5.83 -12.90 20.28
#